data_AF-A0A7K0X7F3-F1
#
_entry.id   AF-A0A7K0X7F3-F1
#
_cell.length_a   1.000
_cell.length_b   1.000
_cell.length_c   1.000
_cell.angle_alpha   90.00
_cell.angle_beta   90.00
_cell.angle_gamma   90.00
#
_symmetry.space_group_name_H-M   'P 1'
#
loop_
_entity.id
_entity.type
_entity.pdbx_description
1 polymer ?
#
loop_
_entity_poly.entity_id
_entity_poly.type
_entity_poly.pdbx_seq_one_letter_code
_entity_poly.pdbx_strand_id
1 'polypeptide(L)'
;MNVNLSAPVFLVKGSDEVILGDEVSSLIQQLVGDGDRTLLLAELSITDHSLEDGGYTIGPVVDASQTFPFLSDRRVVLVRNAAV
;
A
#
# COMPACT_ATOMS: atom_id res chain seq x y z
N MET A 1 12.74 -11.41 0.65
CA MET A 1 12.55 -11.04 2.07
C MET A 1 11.66 -12.08 2.76
N ASN A 2 11.96 -12.53 3.99
CA ASN A 2 11.04 -13.39 4.77
C ASN A 2 10.23 -12.49 5.70
N VAL A 3 9.03 -12.11 5.28
CA VAL A 3 8.08 -11.32 6.09
C VAL A 3 6.89 -12.17 6.48
N ASN A 4 6.35 -11.92 7.67
CA ASN A 4 5.11 -12.56 8.09
C ASN A 4 3.93 -11.94 7.31
N LEU A 5 3.40 -12.66 6.33
CA LEU A 5 2.28 -12.23 5.48
C LEU A 5 0.92 -12.14 6.21
N SER A 6 0.85 -12.53 7.48
CA SER A 6 -0.34 -12.35 8.33
C SER A 6 -0.36 -11.00 9.05
N ALA A 7 0.69 -10.19 8.95
CA ALA A 7 0.70 -8.86 9.55
C ALA A 7 -0.31 -7.95 8.83
N PRO A 8 -1.06 -7.10 9.56
CA PRO A 8 -2.04 -6.20 8.94
C PRO A 8 -1.39 -4.98 8.27
N VAL A 9 -0.13 -4.66 8.61
CA VAL A 9 0.60 -3.48 8.14
C VAL A 9 2.04 -3.85 7.83
N PHE A 10 2.56 -3.34 6.71
CA PHE A 10 3.94 -3.49 6.28
C PHE A 10 4.54 -2.12 6.01
N LEU A 11 5.75 -1.87 6.51
CA LEU A 11 6.53 -0.68 6.19
C LEU A 11 7.75 -1.10 5.37
N VAL A 12 7.80 -0.64 4.12
CA VAL A 12 8.98 -0.81 3.26
C VAL A 12 9.68 0.54 3.18
N LYS A 13 10.92 0.61 3.69
CA LYS A 13 11.74 1.82 3.73
C LYS A 13 13.10 1.54 3.11
N GLY A 14 13.55 2.43 2.25
CA GLY A 14 14.87 2.38 1.63
C GLY A 14 15.19 3.70 0.96
N SER A 15 16.48 3.97 0.73
CA SER A 15 16.97 5.18 0.05
C SER A 15 17.23 4.96 -1.44
N ASP A 16 17.32 3.71 -1.88
CA ASP A 16 17.45 3.34 -3.29
C ASP A 16 16.06 3.07 -3.87
N GLU A 17 15.62 3.91 -4.81
CA GLU A 17 14.27 3.84 -5.38
C GLU A 17 14.04 2.57 -6.19
N VAL A 18 15.07 2.02 -6.84
CA VAL A 18 14.97 0.81 -7.64
C VAL A 18 14.74 -0.39 -6.73
N ILE A 19 15.59 -0.54 -5.71
CA ILE A 19 15.45 -1.63 -4.73
C ILE A 19 14.13 -1.51 -3.97
N LEU A 20 13.74 -0.30 -3.57
CA LEU A 20 12.47 -0.05 -2.90
C LEU A 20 11.27 -0.45 -3.78
N GLY A 21 11.31 -0.09 -5.06
CA GLY A 21 10.27 -0.46 -6.03
C GLY A 21 10.15 -1.97 -6.22
N ASP A 22 11.28 -2.66 -6.32
CA ASP A 22 11.33 -4.13 -6.46
C ASP A 22 10.77 -4.84 -5.23
N GLU A 23 11.17 -4.43 -4.02
CA GLU A 23 10.68 -5.03 -2.78
C GLU A 23 9.18 -4.76 -2.54
N VAL A 24 8.69 -3.55 -2.84
CA VAL A 24 7.26 -3.24 -2.81
C VAL A 24 6.49 -4.13 -3.79
N SER A 25 7.00 -4.30 -5.01
CA SER A 25 6.37 -5.12 -6.04
C SER A 25 6.33 -6.59 -5.63
N SER A 26 7.42 -7.11 -5.07
CA SER A 26 7.50 -8.48 -4.55
C SER A 26 6.53 -8.72 -3.39
N LEU A 27 6.43 -7.77 -2.45
CA LEU A 27 5.49 -7.86 -1.33
C LEU A 27 4.03 -7.87 -1.80
N ILE A 28 3.67 -6.98 -2.74
CA ILE A 28 2.31 -6.95 -3.30
C ILE A 28 2.00 -8.26 -4.01
N GLN A 29 2.94 -8.81 -4.79
CA GLN A 29 2.76 -10.10 -5.44
C GLN A 29 2.49 -11.23 -4.42
N GLN A 30 3.23 -11.25 -3.31
CA GLN A 30 3.01 -12.22 -2.24
C GLN A 30 1.66 -12.04 -1.53
N LEU A 31 1.21 -10.78 -1.32
CA LEU A 31 -0.06 -10.48 -0.66
C LEU A 31 -1.28 -10.74 -1.55
N VAL A 32 -1.16 -10.49 -2.86
CA VAL A 32 -2.22 -10.75 -3.85
C VAL A 32 -2.32 -12.24 -4.18
N GLY A 33 -1.18 -12.95 -4.24
CA GLY A 33 -1.14 -14.36 -4.62
C GLY A 33 -1.76 -14.59 -5.99
N ASP A 34 -2.71 -15.52 -6.07
CA ASP A 34 -3.45 -15.86 -7.29
C ASP A 34 -4.70 -14.99 -7.52
N GLY A 35 -4.95 -14.00 -6.65
CA GLY A 35 -6.11 -13.10 -6.76
C GLY A 35 -5.97 -12.07 -7.88
N ASP A 36 -7.10 -11.51 -8.32
CA ASP A 36 -7.10 -10.43 -9.31
C ASP A 36 -6.59 -9.12 -8.69
N ARG A 37 -5.38 -8.72 -9.07
CA ARG A 37 -4.75 -7.47 -8.59
C ARG A 37 -5.64 -6.24 -8.79
N THR A 38 -6.43 -6.20 -9.87
CA THR A 38 -7.30 -5.05 -10.17
C THR A 38 -8.45 -4.89 -9.17
N LEU A 39 -8.80 -5.97 -8.46
CA LEU A 39 -9.81 -5.98 -7.41
C LEU A 39 -9.20 -5.88 -6.01
N LEU A 40 -8.07 -6.55 -5.79
CA LEU A 40 -7.46 -6.67 -4.46
C LEU A 40 -6.62 -5.47 -4.05
N LEU A 41 -6.02 -4.75 -5.01
CA LEU A 41 -5.06 -3.68 -4.73
C LEU A 41 -5.64 -2.28 -4.97
N ALA A 42 -5.58 -1.44 -3.95
CA ALA A 42 -5.72 0.01 -4.09
C ALA A 42 -4.34 0.67 -3.94
N GLU A 43 -3.91 1.43 -4.94
CA GLU A 43 -2.68 2.22 -4.88
C GLU A 43 -3.04 3.70 -4.66
N LEU A 44 -2.45 4.31 -3.64
CA LEU A 44 -2.58 5.74 -3.31
C LEU A 44 -1.19 6.36 -3.19
N SER A 45 -1.03 7.60 -3.63
CA SER A 45 0.12 8.42 -3.27
C SER A 45 -0.30 9.47 -2.26
N ILE A 46 0.46 9.62 -1.17
CA ILE A 46 0.12 10.62 -0.16
C ILE A 46 0.22 12.05 -0.70
N THR A 47 1.03 12.25 -1.75
CA THR A 47 1.17 13.53 -2.46
C THR A 47 -0.11 13.96 -3.17
N ASP A 48 -0.97 13.02 -3.55
CA ASP A 48 -2.25 13.31 -4.21
C ASP A 48 -3.27 13.90 -3.23
N HIS A 49 -2.95 13.87 -1.93
CA HIS A 49 -3.77 14.36 -0.82
C HIS A 49 -3.08 15.49 -0.05
N SER A 50 -2.33 16.32 -0.78
CA SER A 50 -1.68 17.52 -0.25
C SER A 50 -2.72 18.54 0.20
N LEU A 51 -2.42 19.25 1.30
CA LEU A 51 -3.20 20.33 1.86
C LEU A 51 -2.59 21.69 1.44
N GLU A 52 -3.37 22.77 1.53
CA GLU A 52 -2.92 24.11 1.13
C GLU A 52 -1.75 24.62 1.99
N ASP A 53 -1.58 24.10 3.20
CA ASP A 53 -0.49 24.44 4.13
C ASP A 53 0.81 23.66 3.88
N GLY A 54 0.86 22.86 2.81
CA GLY A 54 2.01 22.01 2.47
C GLY A 54 2.06 20.70 3.26
N GLY A 55 1.05 20.41 4.09
CA GLY A 55 0.84 19.11 4.70
C GLY A 55 0.16 18.12 3.76
N TYR A 56 -0.19 16.95 4.29
CA TYR A 56 -1.00 15.94 3.60
C TYR A 56 -1.97 15.30 4.59
N THR A 57 -3.10 14.81 4.09
CA THR A 57 -4.07 14.06 4.91
C THR A 57 -3.98 12.55 4.67
N ILE A 58 -4.13 11.78 5.74
CA ILE A 58 -4.23 10.32 5.68
C ILE A 58 -5.67 9.83 5.55
N GLY A 59 -6.67 10.72 5.56
CA GLY A 59 -8.09 10.35 5.50
C GLY A 59 -8.43 9.35 4.38
N PRO A 60 -8.04 9.63 3.12
CA PRO A 60 -8.28 8.71 2.00
C PRO A 60 -7.61 7.34 2.16
N VAL A 61 -6.44 7.28 2.79
CA VAL A 61 -5.75 6.02 3.10
C VAL A 61 -6.53 5.22 4.13
N VAL A 62 -7.03 5.89 5.18
CA VAL A 62 -7.85 5.25 6.21
C VAL A 62 -9.14 4.73 5.60
N ASP A 63 -9.84 5.54 4.80
CA ASP A 63 -11.08 5.15 4.13
C ASP A 63 -10.86 3.94 3.20
N ALA A 64 -9.79 3.96 2.39
CA ALA A 64 -9.43 2.84 1.52
C ALA A 64 -9.12 1.57 2.33
N SER A 65 -8.53 1.69 3.51
CA SER A 65 -8.20 0.56 4.40
C SER A 65 -9.42 0.00 5.14
N GLN A 66 -10.45 0.82 5.37
CA GLN A 66 -11.72 0.42 5.97
C GLN A 66 -12.74 -0.11 4.95
N THR A 67 -12.46 0.05 3.65
CA THR A 67 -13.35 -0.48 2.60
C THR A 67 -13.27 -2.00 2.57
N PHE A 68 -14.41 -2.67 2.72
CA PHE A 68 -14.48 -4.13 2.64
C PHE A 68 -13.90 -4.66 1.32
N PRO A 69 -13.25 -5.85 1.35
CA PRO A 69 -12.79 -6.50 0.12
C PRO A 69 -13.95 -6.87 -0.80
N PHE A 70 -13.73 -6.82 -2.11
CA PHE A 70 -14.73 -7.15 -3.12
C PHE A 70 -14.31 -8.43 -3.87
N LEU A 71 -15.11 -9.49 -3.74
CA LEU A 71 -14.84 -10.81 -4.32
C LEU A 71 -13.46 -11.39 -3.94
N SER A 72 -12.94 -11.05 -2.76
CA SER A 72 -11.65 -11.52 -2.24
C SER A 72 -11.69 -11.66 -0.71
N ASP A 73 -10.70 -12.37 -0.16
CA ASP A 73 -10.57 -12.55 1.30
C ASP A 73 -9.85 -11.37 1.98
N ARG A 74 -9.21 -10.49 1.20
CA ARG A 74 -8.47 -9.32 1.70
C ARG A 74 -8.39 -8.20 0.68
N ARG A 75 -8.21 -6.99 1.19
CA ARG A 75 -7.88 -5.78 0.43
C ARG A 75 -6.46 -5.35 0.78
N VAL A 76 -5.64 -5.08 -0.22
CA VAL A 76 -4.27 -4.56 -0.07
C VAL A 76 -4.31 -3.07 -0.41
N VAL A 77 -3.83 -2.23 0.49
CA VAL A 77 -3.73 -0.79 0.27
C VAL A 77 -2.24 -0.41 0.26
N LEU A 78 -1.75 0.04 -0.89
CA LEU A 78 -0.40 0.58 -1.03
C LEU A 78 -0.44 2.10 -0.88
N VAL A 79 0.39 2.63 0.01
CA VAL A 79 0.60 4.07 0.15
C VAL A 79 2.04 4.39 -0.22
N ARG A 80 2.24 5.17 -1.28
CA ARG A 80 3.57 5.64 -1.68
C ARG A 80 3.91 6.97 -1.02
N ASN A 81 5.21 7.18 -0.83
CA ASN A 81 5.78 8.42 -0.29
C ASN A 81 5.23 8.83 1.08
N ALA A 82 4.73 7.87 1.88
CA ALA A 82 4.33 8.13 3.25
C ALA A 82 5.55 8.68 4.01
N ALA A 83 5.54 9.98 4.32
CA ALA A 83 6.72 10.62 4.89
C ALA A 83 7.01 10.01 6.27
N VAL A 84 8.20 9.42 6.42
CA VAL A 84 8.76 8.96 7.69
C VAL A 84 10.20 9.43 7.83
#